data_AF-A0A6I4HV80-F1
#
_entry.id   AF-A0A6I4HV80-F1
#
_cell.length_a   1.000
_cell.length_b   1.000
_cell.length_c   1.000
_cell.angle_alpha   90.00
_cell.angle_beta   90.00
_cell.angle_gamma   90.00
#
_symmetry.space_group_name_H-M   'P 1'
#
loop_
_entity.id
_entity.type
_entity.pdbx_description
1 polymer ?
#
loop_
_entity_poly.entity_id
_entity_poly.type
_entity_poly.pdbx_seq_one_letter_code
_entity_poly.pdbx_strand_id
1 'polypeptide(L)'
;MDDVKTILKSNSNLTPYKFYTEFLEGLADFYRNNEQAIKFKLFEKGDDDIYESQYQIDPIVIPLLLSLFEQLSKYHKQALSLILFNNRATIDVLEFLFQSDFFSLIGDNSNPSFPKGRNIISFDRGYLGAFKGKTIRKEHRVRAYSLADDGLSSLLKSYSNEEDKRDFLISHYTYKVREHFQELLFDNEFTAEIYNVYIDILSELITNSVLHSGSNAFALMFVDRFRTKFSISDNGVGFGASMKLKQPTFYYSPNAVKKILFEKIIINNIPASILDNLFTIFDTLYFSSLKDRHGIFDLMVTVVLESKGYFRIHNDNCQIIISNRMMDELLILNGFRNEIYNLHTTYLLNQIDERTWRNNLIIKSKSIQEAFISFCVKAVAKYSFDIKYSSLRFFKVKFRGVHIEVEIPNTLSDDNFNN
;
A
#
# COMPACT_ATOMS: atom_id res chain seq x y z
N MET A 1 8.97 9.18 -31.89
CA MET A 1 8.84 8.64 -30.52
C MET A 1 7.50 7.98 -30.46
N ASP A 2 7.42 6.70 -30.14
CA ASP A 2 6.14 5.99 -30.17
C ASP A 2 5.23 6.50 -29.05
N ASP A 3 3.99 6.85 -29.41
CA ASP A 3 2.92 7.29 -28.49
C ASP A 3 2.43 6.17 -27.55
N VAL A 4 3.15 5.04 -27.53
CA VAL A 4 2.74 3.78 -26.92
C VAL A 4 3.76 3.37 -25.86
N LYS A 5 3.30 3.25 -24.62
CA LYS A 5 4.13 2.80 -23.50
C LYS A 5 3.82 1.35 -23.13
N THR A 6 4.85 0.53 -23.21
CA THR A 6 4.79 -0.87 -22.79
C THR A 6 4.77 -1.01 -21.27
N ILE A 7 3.88 -1.87 -20.76
CA ILE A 7 3.79 -2.23 -19.33
C ILE A 7 4.67 -3.45 -19.02
N LEU A 8 4.47 -4.56 -19.72
CA LEU A 8 5.22 -5.81 -19.52
C LEU A 8 6.30 -5.97 -20.58
N LYS A 9 7.56 -6.02 -20.14
CA LYS A 9 8.72 -6.28 -20.99
C LYS A 9 8.92 -7.78 -21.16
N SER A 10 9.40 -8.19 -22.34
CA SER A 10 9.67 -9.60 -22.61
C SER A 10 10.79 -10.12 -21.70
N ASN A 11 10.65 -11.36 -21.23
CA ASN A 11 11.62 -12.08 -20.40
C ASN A 11 11.99 -11.35 -19.10
N SER A 12 11.04 -10.56 -18.58
CA SER A 12 11.24 -9.70 -17.41
C SER A 12 9.97 -9.67 -16.57
N ASN A 13 10.06 -10.12 -15.31
CA ASN A 13 8.94 -10.01 -14.38
C ASN A 13 8.72 -8.56 -13.94
N LEU A 14 7.49 -8.04 -14.07
CA LEU A 14 7.10 -6.75 -13.54
C LEU A 14 6.88 -6.84 -12.02
N THR A 15 7.78 -6.24 -11.26
CA THR A 15 7.73 -6.14 -9.79
C THR A 15 7.53 -4.69 -9.35
N PRO A 16 7.19 -4.42 -8.06
CA PRO A 16 7.08 -3.04 -7.59
C PRO A 16 8.37 -2.25 -7.77
N TYR A 17 9.53 -2.90 -7.58
CA TYR A 17 10.83 -2.28 -7.85
C TYR A 17 10.93 -1.78 -9.30
N LYS A 18 10.65 -2.65 -10.30
CA LYS A 18 10.69 -2.26 -11.72
C LYS A 18 9.59 -1.25 -12.08
N PHE A 19 8.44 -1.32 -11.41
CA PHE A 19 7.41 -0.29 -11.56
C PHE A 19 7.97 1.10 -11.23
N TYR A 20 8.63 1.25 -10.08
CA TYR A 20 9.16 2.55 -9.66
C TYR A 20 10.45 2.97 -10.38
N THR A 21 11.35 2.04 -10.70
CA THR A 21 12.67 2.38 -11.27
C THR A 21 12.71 2.40 -12.79
N GLU A 22 11.78 1.74 -13.48
CA GLU A 22 11.80 1.65 -14.95
C GLU A 22 10.50 2.18 -15.57
N PHE A 23 9.36 1.62 -15.17
CA PHE A 23 8.09 1.93 -15.82
C PHE A 23 7.66 3.38 -15.55
N LEU A 24 7.66 3.79 -14.28
CA LEU A 24 7.29 5.14 -13.86
C LEU A 24 8.29 6.19 -14.34
N GLU A 25 9.59 5.89 -14.33
CA GLU A 25 10.62 6.77 -14.90
C GLU A 25 10.37 7.01 -16.39
N GLY A 26 10.22 5.94 -17.15
CA GLY A 26 9.96 6.07 -18.59
C GLY A 26 8.57 6.61 -18.94
N LEU A 27 7.62 6.63 -17.99
CA LEU A 27 6.34 7.33 -18.13
C LEU A 27 6.49 8.83 -17.88
N ALA A 28 7.26 9.21 -16.86
CA ALA A 28 7.58 10.61 -16.61
C ALA A 28 8.34 11.23 -17.79
N ASP A 29 9.27 10.49 -18.39
CA ASP A 29 10.00 10.94 -19.58
C ASP A 29 9.08 11.12 -20.80
N PHE A 30 8.04 10.30 -20.94
CA PHE A 30 7.02 10.51 -21.97
C PHE A 30 6.32 11.86 -21.77
N TYR A 31 5.85 12.15 -20.54
CA TYR A 31 5.11 13.38 -20.24
C TYR A 31 5.97 14.65 -20.18
N ARG A 32 7.29 14.53 -19.97
CA ARG A 32 8.22 15.67 -20.11
C ARG A 32 8.28 16.19 -21.54
N ASN A 33 8.00 15.33 -22.52
CA ASN A 33 8.17 15.63 -23.94
C ASN A 33 6.83 15.63 -24.72
N ASN A 34 5.74 15.16 -24.12
CA ASN A 34 4.43 15.04 -24.76
C ASN A 34 3.30 15.38 -23.79
N GLU A 35 2.30 16.13 -24.25
CA GLU A 35 1.09 16.45 -23.46
C GLU A 35 -0.10 15.53 -23.80
N GLN A 36 0.03 14.70 -24.84
CA GLN A 36 -1.05 13.86 -25.32
C GLN A 36 -1.40 12.72 -24.35
N ALA A 37 -2.63 12.23 -24.48
CA ALA A 37 -3.06 11.04 -23.78
C ALA A 37 -2.19 9.85 -24.21
N ILE A 38 -1.58 9.21 -23.23
CA ILE A 38 -0.72 8.06 -23.45
C ILE A 38 -1.54 6.86 -23.88
N LYS A 39 -1.02 6.08 -24.82
CA LYS A 39 -1.54 4.74 -25.11
C LYS A 39 -0.65 3.72 -24.43
N PHE A 40 -1.24 2.71 -23.80
CA PHE A 40 -0.49 1.62 -23.20
C PHE A 40 -0.52 0.39 -24.10
N LYS A 41 0.59 -0.34 -24.14
CA LYS A 41 0.66 -1.71 -24.68
C LYS A 41 0.90 -2.63 -23.50
N LEU A 42 0.03 -3.63 -23.29
CA LEU A 42 0.24 -4.54 -22.16
C LEU A 42 1.53 -5.35 -22.33
N PHE A 43 1.81 -5.82 -23.54
CA PHE A 43 2.93 -6.71 -23.86
C PHE A 43 3.87 -6.11 -24.90
N GLU A 44 5.18 -6.05 -24.62
CA GLU A 44 6.18 -5.39 -25.47
C GLU A 44 6.15 -5.81 -26.94
N LYS A 45 6.17 -7.13 -27.19
CA LYS A 45 6.32 -7.71 -28.53
C LYS A 45 4.98 -7.96 -29.22
N GLY A 46 3.86 -7.89 -28.50
CA GLY A 46 2.54 -8.18 -29.07
C GLY A 46 2.55 -9.50 -29.85
N ASP A 47 2.31 -9.45 -31.16
CA ASP A 47 2.36 -10.59 -32.08
C ASP A 47 3.68 -10.71 -32.88
N ASP A 48 4.63 -9.79 -32.69
CA ASP A 48 5.88 -9.74 -33.48
C ASP A 48 6.86 -10.88 -33.11
N ASP A 49 6.85 -11.34 -31.85
CA ASP A 49 7.75 -12.39 -31.36
C ASP A 49 7.07 -13.23 -30.26
N ILE A 50 6.33 -14.25 -30.71
CA ILE A 50 5.46 -15.08 -29.86
C ILE A 50 6.23 -16.24 -29.22
N TYR A 51 7.31 -16.72 -29.83
CA TYR A 51 7.96 -17.96 -29.41
C TYR A 51 9.07 -17.75 -28.37
N GLU A 52 9.77 -16.61 -28.44
CA GLU A 52 10.87 -16.30 -27.51
C GLU A 52 10.45 -15.36 -26.38
N SER A 53 9.21 -14.87 -26.41
CA SER A 53 8.68 -13.97 -25.38
C SER A 53 7.99 -14.70 -24.24
N GLN A 54 8.38 -14.35 -23.01
CA GLN A 54 7.67 -14.72 -21.80
C GLN A 54 7.35 -13.48 -20.96
N TYR A 55 6.12 -13.41 -20.45
CA TYR A 55 5.65 -12.29 -19.64
C TYR A 55 5.25 -12.76 -18.25
N GLN A 56 5.59 -11.97 -17.24
CA GLN A 56 5.24 -12.23 -15.84
C GLN A 56 4.93 -10.90 -15.14
N ILE A 57 3.98 -10.95 -14.22
CA ILE A 57 3.62 -9.83 -13.35
C ILE A 57 3.51 -10.35 -11.91
N ASP A 58 4.12 -9.65 -10.96
CA ASP A 58 3.90 -9.92 -9.55
C ASP A 58 2.50 -9.37 -9.16
N PRO A 59 1.60 -10.19 -8.58
CA PRO A 59 0.24 -9.76 -8.25
C PRO A 59 0.17 -8.44 -7.47
N ILE A 60 1.11 -8.19 -6.55
CA ILE A 60 1.15 -6.97 -5.73
C ILE A 60 1.39 -5.67 -6.53
N VAL A 61 1.74 -5.75 -7.82
CA VAL A 61 1.84 -4.59 -8.71
C VAL A 61 0.47 -4.16 -9.24
N ILE A 62 -0.55 -5.01 -9.19
CA ILE A 62 -1.89 -4.69 -9.71
C ILE A 62 -2.46 -3.42 -9.05
N PRO A 63 -2.52 -3.30 -7.70
CA PRO A 63 -2.99 -2.06 -7.08
C PRO A 63 -2.21 -0.81 -7.50
N LEU A 64 -0.90 -0.90 -7.72
CA LEU A 64 -0.08 0.20 -8.22
C LEU A 64 -0.49 0.66 -9.62
N LEU A 65 -0.65 -0.29 -10.54
CA LEU A 65 -1.10 0.00 -11.90
C LEU A 65 -2.47 0.66 -11.89
N LEU A 66 -3.41 0.18 -11.06
CA LEU A 66 -4.74 0.76 -10.93
C LEU A 66 -4.70 2.20 -10.42
N SER A 67 -3.95 2.47 -9.35
CA SER A 67 -3.79 3.83 -8.81
C SER A 67 -3.21 4.78 -9.86
N LEU A 68 -2.20 4.33 -10.61
CA LEU A 68 -1.57 5.12 -11.67
C LEU A 68 -2.52 5.37 -12.83
N PHE A 69 -3.20 4.33 -13.33
CA PHE A 69 -4.15 4.47 -14.43
C PHE A 69 -5.30 5.37 -14.06
N GLU A 70 -5.82 5.27 -12.84
CA GLU A 70 -6.87 6.16 -12.38
C GLU A 70 -6.36 7.60 -12.27
N GLN A 71 -5.13 7.82 -11.77
CA GLN A 71 -4.53 9.15 -11.70
C GLN A 71 -4.39 9.79 -13.10
N LEU A 72 -3.89 9.02 -14.07
CA LEU A 72 -3.71 9.48 -15.44
C LEU A 72 -5.05 9.67 -16.17
N SER A 73 -6.02 8.79 -15.96
CA SER A 73 -7.35 8.91 -16.53
C SER A 73 -8.06 10.16 -16.02
N LYS A 74 -7.96 10.46 -14.72
CA LYS A 74 -8.45 11.72 -14.12
C LYS A 74 -7.74 12.95 -14.71
N TYR A 75 -6.43 12.88 -14.91
CA TYR A 75 -5.64 13.96 -15.51
C TYR A 75 -6.09 14.25 -16.96
N HIS A 76 -6.28 13.21 -17.77
CA HIS A 76 -6.75 13.32 -19.16
C HIS A 76 -8.27 13.48 -19.29
N LYS A 77 -9.02 13.31 -18.19
CA LYS A 77 -10.49 13.34 -18.13
C LYS A 77 -11.17 12.35 -19.08
N GLN A 78 -10.50 11.24 -19.37
CA GLN A 78 -11.01 10.18 -20.25
C GLN A 78 -10.37 8.83 -19.89
N ALA A 79 -10.98 7.75 -20.35
CA ALA A 79 -10.37 6.42 -20.27
C ALA A 79 -9.11 6.36 -21.14
N LEU A 80 -8.04 5.74 -20.64
CA LEU A 80 -6.79 5.58 -21.40
C LEU A 80 -6.87 4.32 -22.29
N SER A 81 -6.20 4.33 -23.44
CA SER A 81 -6.19 3.17 -24.33
C SER A 81 -5.19 2.13 -23.84
N LEU A 82 -5.61 0.86 -23.78
CA LEU A 82 -4.75 -0.28 -23.52
C LEU A 82 -4.87 -1.29 -24.67
N ILE A 83 -3.76 -1.47 -25.37
CA ILE A 83 -3.61 -2.43 -26.46
C ILE A 83 -3.29 -3.81 -25.85
N LEU A 84 -4.09 -4.79 -26.23
CA LEU A 84 -3.99 -6.18 -25.81
C LEU A 84 -3.59 -7.07 -27.00
N PHE A 85 -3.00 -8.21 -26.68
CA PHE A 85 -2.66 -9.26 -27.62
C PHE A 85 -2.93 -10.59 -26.95
N ASN A 86 -3.63 -11.51 -27.60
CA ASN A 86 -3.94 -12.83 -27.06
C ASN A 86 -3.34 -13.90 -27.95
N ASN A 87 -2.14 -14.34 -27.57
CA ASN A 87 -1.37 -15.35 -28.26
C ASN A 87 -0.67 -16.26 -27.25
N ARG A 88 0.14 -17.21 -27.74
CA ARG A 88 0.80 -18.22 -26.90
C ARG A 88 1.65 -17.62 -25.77
N ALA A 89 2.29 -16.48 -25.98
CA ALA A 89 3.16 -15.82 -24.99
C ALA A 89 2.38 -15.02 -23.94
N THR A 90 1.21 -14.47 -24.31
CA THR A 90 0.48 -13.49 -23.50
C THR A 90 -0.71 -14.06 -22.74
N ILE A 91 -1.27 -15.17 -23.24
CA ILE A 91 -2.53 -15.76 -22.77
C ILE A 91 -2.55 -16.06 -21.27
N ASP A 92 -1.47 -16.57 -20.70
CA ASP A 92 -1.40 -16.92 -19.27
C ASP A 92 -1.50 -15.68 -18.37
N VAL A 93 -0.90 -14.56 -18.78
CA VAL A 93 -1.00 -13.29 -18.03
C VAL A 93 -2.36 -12.63 -18.24
N LEU A 94 -2.92 -12.69 -19.45
CA LEU A 94 -4.28 -12.21 -19.71
C LEU A 94 -5.31 -12.96 -18.89
N GLU A 95 -5.22 -14.29 -18.87
CA GLU A 95 -6.09 -15.16 -18.06
C GLU A 95 -5.96 -14.79 -16.58
N PHE A 96 -4.73 -14.61 -16.08
CA PHE A 96 -4.50 -14.20 -14.70
C PHE A 96 -5.17 -12.86 -14.34
N LEU A 97 -4.95 -11.81 -15.14
CA LEU A 97 -5.57 -10.50 -14.92
C LEU A 97 -7.10 -10.55 -15.06
N PHE A 98 -7.61 -11.35 -16.00
CA PHE A 98 -9.05 -11.53 -16.19
C PHE A 98 -9.69 -12.18 -14.96
N GLN A 99 -9.12 -13.28 -14.49
CA GLN A 99 -9.62 -14.02 -13.32
C GLN A 99 -9.45 -13.24 -12.02
N SER A 100 -8.46 -12.32 -11.94
CA SER A 100 -8.27 -11.44 -10.80
C SER A 100 -9.21 -10.23 -10.78
N ASP A 101 -10.22 -10.17 -11.66
CA ASP A 101 -11.16 -9.03 -11.80
C ASP A 101 -10.53 -7.70 -12.27
N PHE A 102 -9.29 -7.72 -12.79
CA PHE A 102 -8.59 -6.51 -13.23
C PHE A 102 -9.33 -5.78 -14.36
N PHE A 103 -9.66 -6.48 -15.44
CA PHE A 103 -10.35 -5.90 -16.60
C PHE A 103 -11.79 -5.46 -16.27
N SER A 104 -12.48 -6.23 -15.44
CA SER A 104 -13.83 -5.89 -14.95
C SER A 104 -13.83 -4.58 -14.17
N LEU A 105 -12.77 -4.32 -13.40
CA LEU A 105 -12.66 -3.14 -12.54
C LEU A 105 -12.20 -1.89 -13.30
N ILE A 106 -11.22 -2.00 -14.20
CA ILE A 106 -10.72 -0.84 -14.98
C ILE A 106 -11.62 -0.46 -16.15
N GLY A 107 -12.39 -1.41 -16.69
CA GLY A 107 -13.24 -1.18 -17.85
C GLY A 107 -14.59 -0.55 -17.50
N ASP A 108 -15.48 -0.55 -18.48
CA ASP A 108 -16.86 -0.08 -18.43
C ASP A 108 -17.85 -1.18 -17.98
N ASN A 109 -17.43 -2.08 -17.08
CA ASN A 109 -18.27 -3.16 -16.60
C ASN A 109 -19.55 -2.63 -15.93
N SER A 110 -20.70 -2.95 -16.53
CA SER A 110 -22.03 -2.54 -16.07
C SER A 110 -22.65 -3.53 -15.07
N ASN A 111 -21.90 -4.54 -14.61
CA ASN A 111 -22.40 -5.52 -13.65
C ASN A 111 -22.92 -4.82 -12.38
N PRO A 112 -24.19 -5.00 -12.01
CA PRO A 112 -24.75 -4.40 -10.80
C PRO A 112 -24.17 -4.97 -9.50
N SER A 113 -23.60 -6.19 -9.50
CA SER A 113 -23.31 -6.95 -8.28
C SER A 113 -21.87 -6.88 -7.76
N PHE A 114 -20.89 -6.33 -8.51
CA PHE A 114 -19.42 -6.24 -8.23
C PHE A 114 -18.53 -7.13 -9.15
N PRO A 115 -17.34 -6.64 -9.56
CA PRO A 115 -16.82 -5.28 -9.41
C PRO A 115 -17.53 -4.32 -10.38
N LYS A 116 -17.92 -3.15 -9.88
CA LYS A 116 -18.43 -2.07 -10.74
C LYS A 116 -17.28 -1.51 -11.55
N GLY A 117 -17.46 -1.42 -12.87
CA GLY A 117 -16.46 -0.86 -13.77
C GLY A 117 -16.25 0.61 -13.48
N ARG A 118 -14.97 1.04 -13.47
CA ARG A 118 -14.58 2.44 -13.17
C ARG A 118 -14.29 3.25 -14.42
N ASN A 119 -14.34 2.66 -15.61
CA ASN A 119 -14.07 3.30 -16.90
C ASN A 119 -12.74 4.07 -16.92
N ILE A 120 -11.70 3.45 -16.35
CA ILE A 120 -10.33 3.99 -16.26
C ILE A 120 -9.57 3.70 -17.56
N ILE A 121 -9.76 2.50 -18.11
CA ILE A 121 -9.06 2.01 -19.31
C ILE A 121 -10.08 1.51 -20.33
N SER A 122 -9.85 1.85 -21.60
CA SER A 122 -10.54 1.29 -22.76
C SER A 122 -9.64 0.29 -23.48
N PHE A 123 -10.18 -0.88 -23.78
CA PHE A 123 -9.50 -1.99 -24.45
C PHE A 123 -10.50 -2.81 -25.25
N ASP A 124 -10.02 -3.53 -26.26
CA ASP A 124 -10.86 -4.45 -27.04
C ASP A 124 -11.08 -5.76 -26.26
N ARG A 125 -12.34 -6.00 -25.87
CA ARG A 125 -12.75 -7.20 -25.15
C ARG A 125 -12.59 -8.48 -25.97
N GLY A 126 -12.48 -8.39 -27.31
CA GLY A 126 -12.23 -9.53 -28.20
C GLY A 126 -10.93 -10.28 -27.88
N TYR A 127 -9.96 -9.63 -27.24
CA TYR A 127 -8.73 -10.27 -26.76
C TYR A 127 -8.91 -11.04 -25.45
N LEU A 128 -10.02 -10.90 -24.73
CA LEU A 128 -10.27 -11.54 -23.44
C LEU A 128 -11.09 -12.83 -23.62
N GLY A 129 -10.43 -13.93 -23.97
CA GLY A 129 -11.09 -15.21 -24.20
C GLY A 129 -10.13 -16.32 -24.59
N ALA A 130 -10.69 -17.49 -24.94
CA ALA A 130 -9.92 -18.69 -25.31
C ALA A 130 -8.87 -19.13 -24.27
N PHE A 131 -9.10 -18.79 -23.00
CA PHE A 131 -8.19 -19.08 -21.89
C PHE A 131 -7.99 -20.59 -21.68
N LYS A 132 -6.82 -20.97 -21.16
CA LYS A 132 -6.42 -22.38 -21.02
C LYS A 132 -7.10 -23.09 -19.84
N GLY A 133 -7.83 -22.36 -18.98
CA GLY A 133 -8.59 -22.91 -17.87
C GLY A 133 -7.80 -23.02 -16.57
N LYS A 134 -6.77 -22.20 -16.37
CA LYS A 134 -6.11 -22.08 -15.06
C LYS A 134 -7.06 -21.35 -14.12
N THR A 135 -7.75 -22.10 -13.27
CA THR A 135 -8.64 -21.55 -12.24
C THR A 135 -7.80 -20.88 -11.16
N ILE A 136 -7.98 -19.57 -11.04
CA ILE A 136 -7.50 -18.83 -9.87
C ILE A 136 -8.58 -18.95 -8.79
N ARG A 137 -8.14 -19.01 -7.54
CA ARG A 137 -9.05 -19.00 -6.39
C ARG A 137 -9.95 -17.76 -6.40
N LYS A 138 -11.22 -17.93 -5.98
CA LYS A 138 -12.22 -16.85 -6.02
C LYS A 138 -11.80 -15.63 -5.17
N GLU A 139 -10.92 -15.79 -4.18
CA GLU A 139 -10.50 -14.69 -3.30
C GLU A 139 -9.34 -13.87 -3.87
N HIS A 140 -8.55 -14.40 -4.81
CA HIS A 140 -7.41 -13.72 -5.44
C HIS A 140 -7.84 -12.68 -6.48
N ARG A 141 -8.68 -11.74 -6.06
CA ARG A 141 -9.28 -10.70 -6.88
C ARG A 141 -8.87 -9.33 -6.37
N VAL A 142 -8.61 -8.42 -7.29
CA VAL A 142 -8.40 -7.04 -6.92
C VAL A 142 -9.71 -6.40 -6.48
N ARG A 143 -9.64 -5.66 -5.37
CA ARG A 143 -10.77 -4.94 -4.77
C ARG A 143 -10.55 -3.45 -4.93
N ALA A 144 -11.64 -2.70 -5.11
CA ALA A 144 -11.62 -1.25 -5.02
C ALA A 144 -12.66 -0.78 -4.00
N TYR A 145 -12.24 0.12 -3.12
CA TYR A 145 -13.07 0.74 -2.10
C TYR A 145 -13.19 2.23 -2.41
N SER A 146 -14.42 2.76 -2.37
CA SER A 146 -14.73 4.13 -2.79
C SER A 146 -15.98 4.66 -2.10
N LEU A 147 -16.02 5.98 -1.86
CA LEU A 147 -17.25 6.67 -1.44
C LEU A 147 -18.35 6.66 -2.51
N ALA A 148 -18.01 6.39 -3.77
CA ALA A 148 -18.98 6.25 -4.86
C ALA A 148 -19.76 4.93 -4.78
N ASP A 149 -19.26 3.96 -4.03
CA ASP A 149 -19.90 2.67 -3.86
C ASP A 149 -20.95 2.73 -2.73
N ASP A 150 -21.95 1.86 -2.81
CA ASP A 150 -23.01 1.62 -1.80
C ASP A 150 -23.73 2.86 -1.24
N GLY A 151 -23.76 3.96 -2.00
CA GLY A 151 -24.35 5.22 -1.55
C GLY A 151 -23.61 5.88 -0.37
N LEU A 152 -22.37 5.47 -0.09
CA LEU A 152 -21.59 5.93 1.06
C LEU A 152 -21.46 7.46 1.10
N SER A 153 -21.19 8.09 -0.04
CA SER A 153 -21.11 9.56 -0.13
C SER A 153 -22.39 10.27 0.36
N SER A 154 -23.56 9.69 0.12
CA SER A 154 -24.84 10.24 0.59
C SER A 154 -25.05 9.98 2.08
N LEU A 155 -24.72 8.77 2.56
CA LEU A 155 -24.80 8.40 3.96
C LEU A 155 -23.87 9.26 4.83
N LEU A 156 -22.67 9.56 4.36
CA LEU A 156 -21.71 10.38 5.13
C LEU A 156 -22.16 11.82 5.38
N LYS A 157 -23.12 12.34 4.60
CA LYS A 157 -23.67 13.69 4.80
C LYS A 157 -24.51 13.80 6.08
N SER A 158 -24.98 12.69 6.65
CA SER A 158 -25.75 12.70 7.90
C SER A 158 -24.87 12.89 9.14
N TYR A 159 -23.55 12.78 9.02
CA TYR A 159 -22.60 12.92 10.12
C TYR A 159 -21.94 14.30 10.09
N SER A 160 -21.93 14.97 11.23
CA SER A 160 -21.42 16.34 11.36
C SER A 160 -19.91 16.40 11.64
N ASN A 161 -19.39 15.44 12.41
CA ASN A 161 -17.97 15.38 12.75
C ASN A 161 -17.23 14.29 11.92
N GLU A 162 -15.91 14.43 11.79
CA GLU A 162 -15.10 13.50 10.99
C GLU A 162 -14.86 12.15 11.68
N GLU A 163 -14.92 12.10 13.01
CA GLU A 163 -14.70 10.87 13.78
C GLU A 163 -15.87 9.89 13.59
N ASP A 164 -17.11 10.37 13.65
CA ASP A 164 -18.32 9.58 13.40
C ASP A 164 -18.35 9.06 11.95
N LYS A 165 -17.96 9.89 10.98
CA LYS A 165 -17.81 9.47 9.58
C LYS A 165 -16.82 8.33 9.45
N ARG A 166 -15.68 8.45 10.13
CA ARG A 166 -14.66 7.41 10.17
C ARG A 166 -15.21 6.14 10.79
N ASP A 167 -15.82 6.20 11.97
CA ASP A 167 -16.30 5.02 12.70
C ASP A 167 -17.39 4.28 11.92
N PHE A 168 -18.26 5.01 11.21
CA PHE A 168 -19.20 4.44 10.26
C PHE A 168 -18.48 3.71 9.11
N LEU A 169 -17.48 4.35 8.48
CA LEU A 169 -16.74 3.75 7.38
C LEU A 169 -15.91 2.53 7.81
N ILE A 170 -15.28 2.58 8.98
CA ILE A 170 -14.57 1.43 9.56
C ILE A 170 -15.54 0.28 9.68
N SER A 171 -16.70 0.49 10.30
CA SER A 171 -17.71 -0.55 10.49
C SER A 171 -18.15 -1.16 9.15
N HIS A 172 -18.39 -0.31 8.13
CA HIS A 172 -18.75 -0.76 6.78
C HIS A 172 -17.62 -1.57 6.12
N TYR A 173 -16.38 -1.07 6.19
CA TYR A 173 -15.24 -1.71 5.54
C TYR A 173 -14.78 -2.97 6.27
N THR A 174 -14.93 -3.07 7.59
CA THR A 174 -14.67 -4.32 8.34
C THR A 174 -15.46 -5.48 7.78
N TYR A 175 -16.74 -5.28 7.44
CA TYR A 175 -17.56 -6.34 6.82
C TYR A 175 -17.00 -6.75 5.45
N LYS A 176 -16.69 -5.78 4.59
CA LYS A 176 -16.17 -6.05 3.23
C LYS A 176 -14.79 -6.68 3.24
N VAL A 177 -13.87 -6.15 4.05
CA VAL A 177 -12.51 -6.65 4.17
C VAL A 177 -12.53 -8.09 4.68
N ARG A 178 -13.43 -8.40 5.64
CA ARG A 178 -13.69 -9.77 6.09
C ARG A 178 -14.14 -10.67 4.95
N GLU A 179 -15.18 -10.28 4.21
CA GLU A 179 -15.66 -11.03 3.05
C GLU A 179 -14.56 -11.27 2.01
N HIS A 180 -13.71 -10.27 1.78
CA HIS A 180 -12.71 -10.32 0.72
C HIS A 180 -11.44 -11.09 1.09
N PHE A 181 -10.98 -11.03 2.34
CA PHE A 181 -9.63 -11.46 2.71
C PHE A 181 -9.57 -12.46 3.86
N GLN A 182 -10.67 -12.71 4.58
CA GLN A 182 -10.65 -13.62 5.73
C GLN A 182 -10.16 -15.02 5.36
N GLU A 183 -10.68 -15.62 4.28
CA GLU A 183 -10.26 -16.97 3.85
C GLU A 183 -8.75 -17.04 3.55
N LEU A 184 -8.18 -16.02 2.90
CA LEU A 184 -6.76 -15.97 2.58
C LEU A 184 -5.87 -15.76 3.82
N LEU A 185 -6.35 -15.02 4.82
CA LEU A 185 -5.67 -14.86 6.10
C LEU A 185 -5.72 -16.14 6.94
N PHE A 186 -6.76 -16.97 6.79
CA PHE A 186 -6.84 -18.26 7.47
C PHE A 186 -5.89 -19.31 6.88
N ASP A 187 -5.53 -19.20 5.61
CA ASP A 187 -4.66 -20.18 4.95
C ASP A 187 -3.19 -20.09 5.38
N ASN A 188 -2.81 -19.02 6.08
CA ASN A 188 -1.45 -18.78 6.53
C ASN A 188 -1.34 -19.00 8.05
N GLU A 189 -0.41 -19.87 8.45
CA GLU A 189 -0.22 -20.26 9.86
C GLU A 189 0.03 -19.07 10.79
N PHE A 190 0.72 -18.03 10.32
CA PHE A 190 1.03 -16.85 11.12
C PHE A 190 -0.14 -15.88 11.26
N THR A 191 -1.07 -15.88 10.31
CA THR A 191 -2.20 -14.94 10.33
C THR A 191 -3.51 -15.60 10.77
N ALA A 192 -3.58 -16.93 10.81
CA ALA A 192 -4.80 -17.67 11.12
C ALA A 192 -5.38 -17.38 12.51
N GLU A 193 -4.54 -17.20 13.54
CA GLU A 193 -5.00 -16.91 14.90
C GLU A 193 -5.28 -15.41 15.14
N ILE A 194 -4.62 -14.54 14.37
CA ILE A 194 -4.67 -13.07 14.52
C ILE A 194 -5.38 -12.39 13.34
N TYR A 195 -6.13 -13.13 12.53
CA TYR A 195 -6.75 -12.61 11.31
C TYR A 195 -7.67 -11.40 11.59
N ASN A 196 -8.36 -11.38 12.74
CA ASN A 196 -9.20 -10.24 13.12
C ASN A 196 -8.39 -8.95 13.28
N VAL A 197 -7.16 -9.03 13.81
CA VAL A 197 -6.25 -7.88 13.91
C VAL A 197 -5.92 -7.34 12.51
N TYR A 198 -5.64 -8.23 11.56
CA TYR A 198 -5.45 -7.84 10.17
C TYR A 198 -6.71 -7.19 9.59
N ILE A 199 -7.90 -7.79 9.76
CA ILE A 199 -9.15 -7.22 9.24
C ILE A 199 -9.37 -5.79 9.77
N ASP A 200 -9.18 -5.55 11.07
CA ASP A 200 -9.37 -4.24 11.69
C ASP A 200 -8.38 -3.22 11.15
N ILE A 201 -7.10 -3.59 11.08
CA ILE A 201 -6.02 -2.75 10.52
C ILE A 201 -6.29 -2.40 9.06
N LEU A 202 -6.62 -3.40 8.22
CA LEU A 202 -6.87 -3.18 6.80
C LEU A 202 -8.08 -2.26 6.57
N SER A 203 -9.11 -2.38 7.42
CA SER A 203 -10.30 -1.53 7.37
C SER A 203 -9.99 -0.08 7.76
N GLU A 204 -9.14 0.13 8.77
CA GLU A 204 -8.61 1.46 9.11
C GLU A 204 -7.78 2.04 7.95
N LEU A 205 -6.92 1.25 7.30
CA LEU A 205 -6.11 1.72 6.16
C LEU A 205 -6.97 2.14 4.97
N ILE A 206 -7.95 1.31 4.59
CA ILE A 206 -8.91 1.60 3.51
C ILE A 206 -9.73 2.84 3.86
N THR A 207 -10.21 2.96 5.11
CA THR A 207 -10.95 4.14 5.57
C THR A 207 -10.10 5.40 5.46
N ASN A 208 -8.82 5.34 5.86
CA ASN A 208 -7.90 6.47 5.74
C ASN A 208 -7.68 6.90 4.28
N SER A 209 -7.51 5.96 3.34
CA SER A 209 -7.41 6.29 1.91
C SER A 209 -8.69 6.96 1.39
N VAL A 210 -9.85 6.40 1.73
CA VAL A 210 -11.14 6.87 1.21
C VAL A 210 -11.56 8.21 1.81
N LEU A 211 -11.45 8.37 3.13
CA LEU A 211 -11.92 9.55 3.86
C LEU A 211 -10.89 10.68 3.87
N HIS A 212 -9.64 10.36 4.25
CA HIS A 212 -8.61 11.39 4.46
C HIS A 212 -7.74 11.63 3.22
N SER A 213 -7.39 10.58 2.47
CA SER A 213 -6.65 10.73 1.21
C SER A 213 -7.56 11.25 0.09
N GLY A 214 -8.88 11.04 0.20
CA GLY A 214 -9.89 11.48 -0.75
C GLY A 214 -9.82 10.72 -2.08
N SER A 215 -9.34 9.47 -2.05
CA SER A 215 -9.07 8.64 -3.22
C SER A 215 -9.74 7.27 -3.10
N ASN A 216 -9.76 6.54 -4.21
CA ASN A 216 -10.14 5.13 -4.17
C ASN A 216 -8.95 4.31 -3.66
N ALA A 217 -9.22 3.31 -2.84
CA ALA A 217 -8.21 2.35 -2.39
C ALA A 217 -8.32 1.09 -3.23
N PHE A 218 -7.24 0.71 -3.90
CA PHE A 218 -7.12 -0.58 -4.58
C PHE A 218 -6.35 -1.54 -3.69
N ALA A 219 -6.88 -2.74 -3.48
CA ALA A 219 -6.25 -3.74 -2.63
C ALA A 219 -6.29 -5.13 -3.25
N LEU A 220 -5.23 -5.90 -3.03
CA LEU A 220 -5.13 -7.29 -3.46
C LEU A 220 -4.42 -8.09 -2.36
N MET A 221 -4.96 -9.27 -2.05
CA MET A 221 -4.26 -10.30 -1.29
C MET A 221 -4.10 -11.54 -2.17
N PHE A 222 -2.94 -12.16 -2.11
CA PHE A 222 -2.59 -13.31 -2.93
C PHE A 222 -1.76 -14.31 -2.14
N VAL A 223 -2.18 -15.57 -2.10
CA VAL A 223 -1.46 -16.66 -1.45
C VAL A 223 -0.82 -17.53 -2.53
N ASP A 224 0.51 -17.56 -2.56
CA ASP A 224 1.28 -18.52 -3.37
C ASP A 224 1.69 -19.73 -2.52
N ARG A 225 2.52 -20.63 -3.05
CA ARG A 225 2.98 -21.83 -2.31
C ARG A 225 3.79 -21.47 -1.04
N PHE A 226 4.51 -20.36 -1.07
CA PHE A 226 5.53 -20.02 -0.08
C PHE A 226 5.12 -18.85 0.82
N ARG A 227 4.29 -17.94 0.32
CA ARG A 227 3.96 -16.69 1.00
C ARG A 227 2.57 -16.18 0.67
N THR A 228 2.04 -15.45 1.63
CA THR A 228 0.88 -14.58 1.50
C THR A 228 1.38 -13.18 1.25
N LYS A 229 0.96 -12.59 0.14
CA LYS A 229 1.30 -11.24 -0.25
C LYS A 229 0.07 -10.36 -0.17
N PHE A 230 0.27 -9.13 0.24
CA PHE A 230 -0.80 -8.15 0.34
C PHE A 230 -0.31 -6.80 -0.17
N SER A 231 -1.19 -6.07 -0.87
CA SER A 231 -0.91 -4.72 -1.32
C SER A 231 -2.14 -3.84 -1.28
N ILE A 232 -1.97 -2.61 -0.76
CA ILE A 232 -2.94 -1.52 -0.86
C ILE A 232 -2.25 -0.35 -1.53
N SER A 233 -2.91 0.26 -2.52
CA SER A 233 -2.46 1.48 -3.16
C SER A 233 -3.62 2.46 -3.30
N ASP A 234 -3.33 3.73 -3.10
CA ASP A 234 -4.21 4.84 -3.46
C ASP A 234 -3.46 5.95 -4.18
N ASN A 235 -4.18 6.85 -4.85
CA ASN A 235 -3.61 7.99 -5.60
C ASN A 235 -4.01 9.36 -5.02
N GLY A 236 -4.33 9.41 -3.73
CA GLY A 236 -4.88 10.58 -3.06
C GLY A 236 -3.82 11.59 -2.65
N VAL A 237 -4.06 12.33 -1.57
CA VAL A 237 -3.17 13.44 -1.18
C VAL A 237 -1.85 12.99 -0.54
N GLY A 238 -1.73 11.72 -0.14
CA GLY A 238 -0.51 11.16 0.47
C GLY A 238 -0.29 11.59 1.92
N PHE A 239 0.80 11.12 2.53
CA PHE A 239 1.08 11.40 3.95
C PHE A 239 1.39 12.86 4.22
N GLY A 240 2.18 13.51 3.36
CA GLY A 240 2.62 14.89 3.60
C GLY A 240 1.45 15.88 3.71
N ALA A 241 0.44 15.73 2.87
CA ALA A 241 -0.78 16.54 2.96
C ALA A 241 -1.66 16.11 4.13
N SER A 242 -1.83 14.80 4.35
CA SER A 242 -2.64 14.26 5.45
C SER A 242 -2.13 14.70 6.83
N MET A 243 -0.82 14.74 7.03
CA MET A 243 -0.20 15.12 8.30
C MET A 243 -0.31 16.63 8.59
N LYS A 244 -0.41 17.48 7.56
CA LYS A 244 -0.63 18.93 7.74
C LYS A 244 -2.00 19.26 8.33
N LEU A 245 -2.98 18.37 8.16
CA LEU A 245 -4.34 18.56 8.67
C LEU A 245 -4.50 18.09 10.13
N LYS A 246 -3.50 17.41 10.70
CA LYS A 246 -3.58 16.86 12.06
C LYS A 246 -3.42 17.97 13.08
N GLN A 247 -4.37 18.01 14.01
CA GLN A 247 -4.38 18.98 15.09
C GLN A 247 -3.45 18.53 16.23
N PRO A 248 -2.81 19.48 16.93
CA PRO A 248 -2.05 19.15 18.13
C PRO A 248 -2.97 18.59 19.22
N THR A 249 -2.45 17.64 19.98
CA THR A 249 -3.06 17.14 21.22
C THR A 249 -2.14 17.47 22.40
N PHE A 250 -2.55 17.12 23.62
CA PHE A 250 -1.68 17.30 24.79
C PHE A 250 -0.43 16.39 24.78
N TYR A 251 -0.40 15.36 23.92
CA TYR A 251 0.68 14.36 23.85
C TYR A 251 1.32 14.24 22.46
N TYR A 252 0.77 14.92 21.43
CA TYR A 252 1.29 14.94 20.06
C TYR A 252 1.36 16.37 19.52
N SER A 253 2.48 16.72 18.91
CA SER A 253 2.65 17.96 18.13
C SER A 253 2.84 17.62 16.66
N PRO A 254 2.19 18.33 15.72
CA PRO A 254 2.34 18.07 14.29
C PRO A 254 3.81 18.15 13.83
N ASN A 255 4.23 17.13 13.10
CA ASN A 255 5.60 16.95 12.59
C ASN A 255 6.67 16.85 13.69
N ALA A 256 6.32 16.37 14.89
CA ALA A 256 7.23 16.31 16.04
C ALA A 256 8.49 15.47 15.79
N VAL A 257 8.38 14.30 15.15
CA VAL A 257 9.55 13.48 14.79
C VAL A 257 10.26 14.10 13.60
N LYS A 258 9.50 14.51 12.57
CA LYS A 258 10.04 15.06 11.32
C LYS A 258 10.95 16.28 11.55
N LYS A 259 10.55 17.22 12.41
CA LYS A 259 11.35 18.41 12.74
C LYS A 259 12.72 18.04 13.32
N ILE A 260 12.76 17.11 14.28
CA ILE A 260 14.00 16.68 14.92
C ILE A 260 14.90 15.92 13.94
N LEU A 261 14.32 15.10 13.06
CA LEU A 261 15.09 14.36 12.06
C LEU A 261 15.81 15.28 11.07
N PHE A 262 15.18 16.39 10.65
CA PHE A 262 15.82 17.39 9.80
C PHE A 262 17.04 18.05 10.46
N GLU A 263 17.03 18.23 11.77
CA GLU A 263 18.17 18.78 12.51
C GLU A 263 19.30 17.76 12.69
N LYS A 264 18.96 16.47 12.79
CA LYS A 264 19.92 15.40 13.10
C LYS A 264 20.52 14.69 11.90
N ILE A 265 19.82 14.64 10.77
CA ILE A 265 20.16 13.81 9.63
C ILE A 265 20.41 14.66 8.40
N ILE A 266 21.61 14.56 7.85
CA ILE A 266 21.98 15.12 6.56
C ILE A 266 22.57 13.98 5.72
N ILE A 267 22.04 13.79 4.51
CA ILE A 267 22.58 12.85 3.53
C ILE A 267 22.96 13.65 2.28
N ASN A 268 24.26 13.88 2.07
CA ASN A 268 24.76 14.81 1.04
C ASN A 268 24.27 14.49 -0.39
N ASN A 269 24.05 13.21 -0.70
CA ASN A 269 23.68 12.76 -2.04
C ASN A 269 22.16 12.67 -2.26
N ILE A 270 21.35 13.13 -1.30
CA ILE A 270 19.88 13.04 -1.37
C ILE A 270 19.29 14.45 -1.18
N PRO A 271 18.47 14.94 -2.14
CA PRO A 271 17.82 16.23 -1.98
C PRO A 271 16.94 16.29 -0.73
N ALA A 272 16.94 17.45 -0.06
CA ALA A 272 16.14 17.68 1.15
C ALA A 272 14.64 17.39 0.96
N SER A 273 14.11 17.58 -0.25
CA SER A 273 12.72 17.27 -0.59
C SER A 273 12.41 15.76 -0.60
N ILE A 274 13.41 14.90 -0.83
CA ILE A 274 13.26 13.44 -0.73
C ILE A 274 13.38 13.01 0.73
N LEU A 275 14.30 13.63 1.49
CA LEU A 275 14.39 13.42 2.93
C LEU A 275 13.10 13.85 3.65
N ASP A 276 12.46 14.91 3.18
CA ASP A 276 11.13 15.33 3.66
C ASP A 276 10.11 14.21 3.59
N ASN A 277 10.10 13.47 2.47
CA ASN A 277 9.19 12.34 2.26
C ASN A 277 9.52 11.17 3.19
N LEU A 278 10.80 10.85 3.37
CA LEU A 278 11.25 9.85 4.33
C LEU A 278 10.79 10.18 5.76
N PHE A 279 11.08 11.40 6.23
CA PHE A 279 10.75 11.83 7.58
C PHE A 279 9.25 11.96 7.80
N THR A 280 8.49 12.24 6.73
CA THR A 280 7.02 12.20 6.76
C THR A 280 6.50 10.79 7.01
N ILE A 281 7.11 9.75 6.41
CA ILE A 281 6.73 8.35 6.71
C ILE A 281 6.96 8.05 8.20
N PHE A 282 8.13 8.39 8.74
CA PHE A 282 8.43 8.17 10.16
C PHE A 282 7.49 8.94 11.10
N ASP A 283 7.18 10.21 10.81
CA ASP A 283 6.22 10.99 11.62
C ASP A 283 4.81 10.42 11.55
N THR A 284 4.42 9.86 10.39
CA THR A 284 3.12 9.20 10.22
C THR A 284 3.04 7.90 11.03
N LEU A 285 4.10 7.09 11.02
CA LEU A 285 4.18 5.87 11.84
C LEU A 285 4.17 6.23 13.34
N TYR A 286 4.89 7.28 13.74
CA TYR A 286 4.85 7.80 15.10
C TYR A 286 3.43 8.23 15.48
N PHE A 287 2.78 9.09 14.69
CA PHE A 287 1.42 9.51 14.95
C PHE A 287 0.45 8.33 15.03
N SER A 288 0.58 7.34 14.14
CA SER A 288 -0.22 6.11 14.18
C SER A 288 -0.04 5.34 15.49
N SER A 289 1.18 5.28 16.04
CA SER A 289 1.49 4.53 17.26
C SER A 289 0.89 5.13 18.54
N LEU A 290 0.51 6.42 18.51
CA LEU A 290 -0.02 7.13 19.68
C LEU A 290 -1.53 6.95 19.87
N LYS A 291 -2.20 6.33 18.90
CA LYS A 291 -3.66 6.23 18.87
C LYS A 291 -4.17 5.13 19.79
N ASP A 292 -5.44 5.26 20.14
CA ASP A 292 -6.26 4.31 20.89
C ASP A 292 -6.77 3.12 20.05
N ARG A 293 -6.33 3.02 18.80
CA ARG A 293 -6.76 2.00 17.84
C ARG A 293 -5.59 1.49 17.02
N HIS A 294 -5.76 0.33 16.40
CA HIS A 294 -4.76 -0.23 15.50
C HIS A 294 -4.78 0.49 14.14
N GLY A 295 -3.60 0.66 13.54
CA GLY A 295 -3.42 1.27 12.23
C GLY A 295 -2.15 0.82 11.53
N ILE A 296 -1.56 1.70 10.73
CA ILE A 296 -0.42 1.37 9.87
C ILE A 296 0.84 0.95 10.65
N PHE A 297 1.05 1.53 11.83
CA PHE A 297 2.15 1.12 12.70
C PHE A 297 1.94 -0.31 13.23
N ASP A 298 0.72 -0.63 13.65
CA ASP A 298 0.35 -1.96 14.13
C ASP A 298 0.50 -3.00 13.02
N LEU A 299 0.15 -2.66 11.76
CA LEU A 299 0.40 -3.54 10.61
C LEU A 299 1.89 -3.90 10.50
N MET A 300 2.74 -2.87 10.56
CA MET A 300 4.18 -3.02 10.42
C MET A 300 4.78 -3.93 11.49
N VAL A 301 4.42 -3.73 12.76
CA VAL A 301 4.94 -4.58 13.86
C VAL A 301 4.34 -5.99 13.82
N THR A 302 3.05 -6.14 13.54
CA THR A 302 2.38 -7.45 13.45
C THR A 302 3.03 -8.31 12.36
N VAL A 303 3.19 -7.74 11.16
CA VAL A 303 3.80 -8.45 10.02
C VAL A 303 5.22 -8.91 10.33
N VAL A 304 6.04 -8.07 10.95
CA VAL A 304 7.46 -8.37 11.13
C VAL A 304 7.71 -9.19 12.40
N LEU A 305 7.11 -8.81 13.53
CA LEU A 305 7.36 -9.44 14.83
C LEU A 305 6.59 -10.76 14.98
N GLU A 306 5.31 -10.78 14.59
CA GLU A 306 4.42 -11.93 14.82
C GLU A 306 4.44 -12.86 13.60
N SER A 307 4.45 -12.29 12.39
CA SER A 307 4.37 -13.07 11.15
C SER A 307 5.71 -13.28 10.42
N LYS A 308 6.82 -12.81 10.97
CA LYS A 308 8.19 -12.96 10.41
C LYS A 308 8.32 -12.51 8.93
N GLY A 309 7.46 -11.58 8.51
CA GLY A 309 7.36 -11.10 7.14
C GLY A 309 8.18 -9.84 6.85
N TYR A 310 7.86 -9.24 5.71
CA TYR A 310 8.37 -7.95 5.26
C TYR A 310 7.22 -6.97 5.10
N PHE A 311 7.41 -5.76 5.61
CA PHE A 311 6.51 -4.63 5.42
C PHE A 311 7.20 -3.56 4.59
N ARG A 312 6.56 -3.09 3.51
CA ARG A 312 7.05 -1.96 2.72
C ARG A 312 6.00 -0.87 2.69
N ILE A 313 6.46 0.36 2.81
CA ILE A 313 5.63 1.55 2.74
C ILE A 313 6.31 2.55 1.83
N HIS A 314 5.56 3.05 0.86
CA HIS A 314 5.99 4.03 -0.11
C HIS A 314 5.11 5.26 -0.02
N ASN A 315 5.75 6.43 0.00
CA ASN A 315 5.09 7.72 -0.19
C ASN A 315 5.95 8.61 -1.10
N ASP A 316 5.32 9.17 -2.14
CA ASP A 316 5.97 10.01 -3.14
C ASP A 316 7.13 9.32 -3.86
N ASN A 317 8.37 9.62 -3.49
CA ASN A 317 9.57 9.05 -4.11
C ASN A 317 10.48 8.36 -3.09
N CYS A 318 9.93 7.99 -1.94
CA CYS A 318 10.65 7.28 -0.89
C CYS A 318 9.89 6.02 -0.48
N GLN A 319 10.64 4.94 -0.26
CA GLN A 319 10.13 3.71 0.32
C GLN A 319 11.01 3.26 1.49
N ILE A 320 10.35 2.74 2.52
CA ILE A 320 10.98 2.06 3.65
C ILE A 320 10.59 0.58 3.60
N ILE A 321 11.58 -0.30 3.72
CA ILE A 321 11.45 -1.76 3.79
C ILE A 321 11.83 -2.21 5.20
N ILE A 322 10.87 -2.78 5.91
CA ILE A 322 10.97 -3.16 7.32
C ILE A 322 10.89 -4.69 7.40
N SER A 323 11.80 -5.28 8.17
CA SER A 323 12.02 -6.73 8.23
C SER A 323 12.69 -7.14 9.53
N ASN A 324 12.89 -8.45 9.73
CA ASN A 324 13.58 -9.01 10.89
C ASN A 324 14.99 -8.43 11.14
N ARG A 325 15.63 -7.77 10.17
CA ARG A 325 16.90 -7.06 10.37
C ARG A 325 16.78 -5.80 11.24
N MET A 326 15.56 -5.44 11.63
CA MET A 326 15.20 -4.30 12.48
C MET A 326 14.47 -4.76 13.75
N MET A 327 14.54 -6.06 14.07
CA MET A 327 13.78 -6.68 15.15
C MET A 327 13.99 -5.95 16.48
N ASP A 328 15.24 -5.62 16.83
CA ASP A 328 15.57 -4.96 18.09
C ASP A 328 14.91 -3.57 18.21
N GLU A 329 14.95 -2.77 17.14
CA GLU A 329 14.28 -1.46 17.14
C GLU A 329 12.76 -1.60 17.20
N LEU A 330 12.20 -2.59 16.48
CA LEU A 330 10.77 -2.82 16.43
C LEU A 330 10.22 -3.35 17.76
N LEU A 331 10.95 -4.20 18.48
CA LEU A 331 10.58 -4.68 19.81
C LEU A 331 10.47 -3.53 20.82
N ILE A 332 11.40 -2.58 20.78
CA ILE A 332 11.37 -1.38 21.63
C ILE A 332 10.14 -0.52 21.29
N LEU A 333 9.92 -0.25 20.01
CA LEU A 333 8.77 0.54 19.55
C LEU A 333 7.44 -0.13 19.91
N ASN A 334 7.34 -1.46 19.72
CA ASN A 334 6.15 -2.23 20.04
C ASN A 334 5.86 -2.25 21.56
N GLY A 335 6.91 -2.34 22.38
CA GLY A 335 6.79 -2.22 23.84
C GLY A 335 6.10 -0.91 24.24
N PHE A 336 6.59 0.24 23.76
CA PHE A 336 5.96 1.52 24.04
C PHE A 336 4.55 1.64 23.44
N ARG A 337 4.33 1.11 22.23
CA ARG A 337 3.00 1.08 21.59
C ARG A 337 1.99 0.36 22.46
N ASN A 338 2.33 -0.81 23.00
CA ASN A 338 1.46 -1.61 23.85
C ASN A 338 1.14 -0.89 25.17
N GLU A 339 2.13 -0.24 25.78
CA GLU A 339 1.89 0.59 26.97
C GLU A 339 0.92 1.75 26.69
N ILE A 340 1.09 2.44 25.55
CA ILE A 340 0.21 3.54 25.14
C ILE A 340 -1.21 3.02 24.87
N TYR A 341 -1.35 1.91 24.15
CA TYR A 341 -2.66 1.30 23.88
C TYR A 341 -3.39 0.89 25.17
N ASN A 342 -2.66 0.28 26.11
CA ASN A 342 -3.19 -0.11 27.40
C ASN A 342 -3.59 1.10 28.25
N LEU A 343 -2.85 2.22 28.20
CA LEU A 343 -3.24 3.46 28.88
C LEU A 343 -4.56 4.01 28.34
N HIS A 344 -4.76 4.02 27.02
CA HIS A 344 -6.05 4.41 26.43
C HIS A 344 -7.17 3.46 26.87
N THR A 345 -6.94 2.16 26.78
CA THR A 345 -7.94 1.14 27.13
C THR A 345 -8.36 1.22 28.59
N THR A 346 -7.40 1.31 29.52
CA THR A 346 -7.68 1.42 30.96
C THR A 346 -8.41 2.72 31.31
N TYR A 347 -8.10 3.83 30.63
CA TYR A 347 -8.85 5.08 30.78
C TYR A 347 -10.30 4.96 30.26
N LEU A 348 -10.49 4.39 29.06
CA LEU A 348 -11.82 4.14 28.47
C LEU A 348 -12.68 3.21 29.34
N LEU A 349 -12.05 2.27 30.05
CA LEU A 349 -12.69 1.38 31.02
C LEU A 349 -12.87 2.00 32.42
N ASN A 350 -12.57 3.29 32.58
CA ASN A 350 -12.65 4.04 33.85
C ASN A 350 -11.81 3.44 35.00
N GLN A 351 -10.70 2.77 34.68
CA GLN A 351 -9.81 2.15 35.68
C GLN A 351 -8.74 3.11 36.21
N ILE A 352 -8.47 4.20 35.48
CA ILE A 352 -7.56 5.29 35.87
C ILE A 352 -8.24 6.63 35.62
N ASP A 353 -7.86 7.65 36.41
CA ASP A 353 -8.35 9.02 36.21
C ASP A 353 -7.66 9.74 35.04
N GLU A 354 -8.28 10.83 34.57
CA GLU A 354 -7.78 11.63 33.43
C GLU A 354 -6.37 12.19 33.71
N ARG A 355 -6.06 12.57 34.96
CA ARG A 355 -4.76 13.17 35.31
C ARG A 355 -3.65 12.14 35.16
N THR A 356 -3.89 10.93 35.63
CA THR A 356 -2.99 9.77 35.56
C THR A 356 -2.78 9.37 34.11
N TRP A 357 -3.87 9.24 33.35
CA TRP A 357 -3.82 8.96 31.91
C TRP A 357 -3.00 10.01 31.16
N ARG A 358 -3.31 11.31 31.35
CA ARG A 358 -2.60 12.41 30.68
C ARG A 358 -1.11 12.42 30.97
N ASN A 359 -0.72 12.32 32.25
CA ASN A 359 0.68 12.37 32.65
C ASN A 359 1.48 11.19 32.07
N ASN A 360 0.92 9.98 32.15
CA ASN A 360 1.59 8.79 31.62
C ASN A 360 1.67 8.84 30.10
N LEU A 361 0.62 9.30 29.41
CA LEU A 361 0.61 9.38 27.95
C LEU A 361 1.63 10.40 27.42
N ILE A 362 1.83 11.53 28.10
CA ILE A 362 2.89 12.51 27.75
C ILE A 362 4.28 11.87 27.87
N ILE A 363 4.53 11.13 28.96
CA ILE A 363 5.82 10.46 29.19
C ILE A 363 6.07 9.43 28.09
N LYS A 364 5.09 8.55 27.85
CA LYS A 364 5.22 7.47 26.87
C LYS A 364 5.27 7.98 25.43
N SER A 365 4.55 9.04 25.08
CA SER A 365 4.62 9.64 23.75
C SER A 365 6.01 10.22 23.48
N LYS A 366 6.66 10.82 24.48
CA LYS A 366 8.05 11.27 24.36
C LYS A 366 9.02 10.09 24.23
N SER A 367 8.87 9.04 25.03
CA SER A 367 9.73 7.86 24.94
C SER A 367 9.67 7.17 23.58
N ILE A 368 8.46 6.97 23.03
CA ILE A 368 8.33 6.37 21.70
C ILE A 368 8.82 7.31 20.60
N GLN A 369 8.69 8.64 20.75
CA GLN A 369 9.26 9.62 19.83
C GLN A 369 10.79 9.48 19.73
N GLU A 370 11.48 9.38 20.88
CA GLU A 370 12.94 9.18 20.94
C GLU A 370 13.35 7.85 20.29
N ALA A 371 12.57 6.79 20.51
CA ALA A 371 12.79 5.50 19.86
C ALA A 371 12.62 5.58 18.33
N PHE A 372 11.62 6.31 17.82
CA PHE A 372 11.45 6.53 16.38
C PHE A 372 12.61 7.32 15.76
N ILE A 373 13.11 8.33 16.46
CA ILE A 373 14.27 9.11 16.02
C ILE A 373 15.50 8.20 15.92
N SER A 374 15.77 7.40 16.96
CA SER A 374 16.86 6.43 16.98
C SER A 374 16.73 5.42 15.85
N PHE A 375 15.53 4.88 15.63
CA PHE A 375 15.25 3.94 14.56
C PHE A 375 15.55 4.54 13.17
N CYS A 376 15.09 5.77 12.91
CA CYS A 376 15.36 6.46 11.65
C CYS A 376 16.86 6.73 11.44
N VAL A 377 17.56 7.21 12.47
CA VAL A 377 19.01 7.46 12.40
C VAL A 377 19.77 6.18 12.04
N LYS A 378 19.43 5.04 12.67
CA LYS A 378 20.05 3.75 12.34
C LYS A 378 19.72 3.29 10.92
N ALA A 379 18.48 3.45 10.46
CA ALA A 379 18.07 3.09 9.10
C ALA A 379 18.84 3.91 8.04
N VAL A 380 19.00 5.21 8.28
CA VAL A 380 19.78 6.11 7.43
C VAL A 380 21.27 5.77 7.47
N ALA A 381 21.84 5.52 8.65
CA ALA A 381 23.23 5.11 8.77
C ALA A 381 23.51 3.86 7.92
N LYS A 382 22.66 2.83 8.02
CA LYS A 382 22.76 1.61 7.18
C LYS A 382 22.70 1.94 5.69
N TYR A 383 21.84 2.85 5.25
CA TYR A 383 21.81 3.31 3.85
C TYR A 383 23.14 3.92 3.40
N SER A 384 23.76 4.76 4.24
CA SER A 384 25.03 5.41 3.92
C SER A 384 26.20 4.44 3.82
N PHE A 385 26.15 3.30 4.54
CA PHE A 385 27.19 2.26 4.47
C PHE A 385 26.95 1.24 3.35
N ASP A 386 25.71 0.82 3.13
CA ASP A 386 25.35 -0.22 2.15
C ASP A 386 24.00 0.07 1.50
N ILE A 387 24.05 0.77 0.36
CA ILE A 387 22.86 1.15 -0.41
C ILE A 387 22.12 -0.09 -0.93
N LYS A 388 22.84 -1.14 -1.32
CA LYS A 388 22.27 -2.33 -1.97
C LYS A 388 21.35 -3.09 -1.01
N TYR A 389 21.80 -3.28 0.22
CA TYR A 389 21.05 -4.02 1.24
C TYR A 389 20.33 -3.12 2.24
N SER A 390 20.34 -1.79 2.01
CA SER A 390 19.58 -0.84 2.81
C SER A 390 18.09 -1.15 2.83
N SER A 391 17.42 -0.71 3.88
CA SER A 391 15.97 -0.65 3.97
C SER A 391 15.35 0.55 3.27
N LEU A 392 16.16 1.55 2.87
CA LEU A 392 15.66 2.77 2.27
C LEU A 392 15.84 2.72 0.75
N ARG A 393 14.82 3.18 0.03
CA ARG A 393 14.85 3.34 -1.42
C ARG A 393 14.38 4.74 -1.77
N PHE A 394 15.09 5.36 -2.72
CA PHE A 394 14.80 6.69 -3.22
C PHE A 394 14.68 6.63 -4.74
N PHE A 395 13.58 7.18 -5.25
CA PHE A 395 13.23 7.12 -6.66
C PHE A 395 13.32 8.50 -7.30
N LYS A 396 13.57 8.53 -8.61
CA LYS A 396 13.66 9.79 -9.36
C LYS A 396 12.30 10.44 -9.59
N VAL A 397 11.25 9.64 -9.68
CA VAL A 397 9.89 10.08 -9.96
C VAL A 397 9.02 9.93 -8.72
N LYS A 398 8.20 10.94 -8.46
CA LYS A 398 7.18 10.90 -7.41
C LYS A 398 5.96 10.15 -7.92
N PHE A 399 5.49 9.20 -7.13
CA PHE A 399 4.18 8.58 -7.29
C PHE A 399 3.26 9.08 -6.19
N ARG A 400 2.20 9.80 -6.59
CA ARG A 400 1.29 10.45 -5.64
C ARG A 400 0.40 9.41 -4.96
N GLY A 401 0.19 9.58 -3.67
CA GLY A 401 -0.60 8.67 -2.83
C GLY A 401 0.31 7.80 -1.95
N VAL A 402 -0.28 6.74 -1.41
CA VAL A 402 0.40 5.81 -0.50
C VAL A 402 0.31 4.42 -1.09
N HIS A 403 1.42 3.67 -1.02
CA HIS A 403 1.44 2.25 -1.34
C HIS A 403 2.05 1.45 -0.19
N ILE A 404 1.35 0.39 0.20
CA ILE A 404 1.76 -0.54 1.23
C ILE A 404 1.85 -1.92 0.60
N GLU A 405 2.94 -2.63 0.91
CA GLU A 405 3.14 -4.03 0.54
C GLU A 405 3.50 -4.84 1.78
N VAL A 406 2.99 -6.06 1.82
CA VAL A 406 3.30 -7.02 2.86
C VAL A 406 3.59 -8.37 2.20
N GLU A 407 4.61 -9.06 2.70
CA GLU A 407 4.90 -10.45 2.34
C GLU A 407 5.12 -11.25 3.63
N ILE A 408 4.34 -12.31 3.82
CA ILE A 408 4.34 -13.17 5.01
C ILE A 408 4.61 -14.62 4.55
N PRO A 409 5.61 -15.33 5.08
CA PRO A 409 5.80 -16.75 4.78
C PRO A 409 4.55 -17.56 5.19
N ASN A 410 4.17 -18.60 4.44
CA ASN A 410 2.95 -19.38 4.74
C ASN A 410 3.13 -20.39 5.88
N THR A 411 4.36 -20.87 6.05
CA THR A 411 4.72 -21.85 7.07
C THR A 411 5.99 -21.40 7.77
N LEU A 412 6.18 -21.84 9.01
CA LEU A 412 7.51 -21.85 9.61
C LEU A 412 8.37 -22.77 8.73
N SER A 413 9.21 -22.19 7.89
CA SER A 413 10.15 -23.03 7.16
C SER A 413 11.04 -23.75 8.17
N ASP A 414 11.06 -25.09 8.10
CA ASP A 414 12.13 -25.94 8.64
C ASP A 414 13.45 -25.72 7.87
N ASP A 415 13.72 -24.49 7.43
CA ASP A 415 14.92 -24.13 6.69
C ASP A 415 16.06 -23.83 7.68
N ASN A 416 16.38 -24.84 8.48
CA ASN A 416 17.75 -25.28 8.66
C ASN A 416 18.22 -25.95 7.35
N PHE A 417 18.24 -25.21 6.25
CA PHE A 417 19.12 -25.56 5.15
C PHE A 417 20.42 -24.79 5.34
N ASN A 418 21.36 -25.47 6.00
CA ASN A 418 22.78 -25.20 5.84
C ASN A 418 23.09 -25.00 4.36
N ASN A 419 23.54 -23.79 4.00
CA ASN A 419 24.74 -23.55 3.20
C ASN A 419 25.12 -22.07 3.22
#